data_AF-A0A1I7UKN0-F1
#
_entry.id   AF-A0A1I7UKN0-F1
#
_cell.length_a   1.000
_cell.length_b   1.000
_cell.length_c   1.000
_cell.angle_alpha   90.00
_cell.angle_beta   90.00
_cell.angle_gamma   90.00
#
_symmetry.space_group_name_H-M   'P 1'
#
loop_
_entity.id
_entity.type
_entity.pdbx_description
1 polymer ?
#
loop_
_entity_poly.entity_id
_entity_poly.type
_entity_poly.pdbx_seq_one_letter_code
_entity_poly.pdbx_strand_id
1 'polypeptide(L)'
;MIKKPFLIFFFYFLVTVSGKKDDTCDEKPCDKGWKLFERPSGGWCIKIFYEDFIKKPSADLKCTSQNATLTSLQDQVESLYIAYTVSKKIAPGSGSIWIGASRTKACLNSTKTVACNWSNSFEWTDQSATGIEGLLWDRSGPDNAGRNQDCVVLQAASSGYVGTMQTGTLDDVGCYTDLDRTKTHPRKPVAYACGKKAKF
;
A
#
# COMPACT_ATOMS: atom_id res chain seq x y z
N MET A 1 -31.70 26.71 70.88
CA MET A 1 -31.61 25.84 69.68
C MET A 1 -30.17 25.38 69.51
N ILE A 2 -29.87 24.12 69.83
CA ILE A 2 -28.52 23.54 69.80
C ILE A 2 -28.37 22.78 68.49
N LYS A 3 -27.48 23.22 67.59
CA LYS A 3 -27.13 22.48 66.36
C LYS A 3 -26.06 21.43 66.68
N LYS A 4 -26.40 20.15 66.59
CA LYS A 4 -25.44 19.04 66.66
C LYS A 4 -24.69 18.92 65.32
N PRO A 5 -23.37 18.70 65.31
CA PRO A 5 -22.64 18.43 64.08
C PRO A 5 -22.83 16.97 63.67
N PHE A 6 -23.15 16.75 62.39
CA PHE A 6 -23.29 15.44 61.77
C PHE A 6 -21.92 15.00 61.25
N LEU A 7 -21.36 13.93 61.83
CA LEU A 7 -20.06 13.39 61.44
C LEU A 7 -20.26 12.37 60.31
N ILE A 8 -19.80 12.69 59.10
CA ILE A 8 -19.87 11.79 57.93
C ILE A 8 -18.55 11.01 57.85
N PHE A 9 -18.60 9.70 58.07
CA PHE A 9 -17.47 8.79 57.84
C PHE A 9 -17.38 8.46 56.33
N PHE A 10 -16.32 8.93 55.68
CA PHE A 10 -15.95 8.48 54.34
C PHE A 10 -15.18 7.15 54.45
N PHE A 11 -15.84 6.04 54.10
CA PHE A 11 -15.15 4.76 53.90
C PHE A 11 -14.45 4.78 52.54
N TYR A 12 -13.13 4.99 52.54
CA TYR A 12 -12.30 4.77 51.36
C TYR A 12 -12.09 3.26 51.17
N PHE A 13 -12.83 2.67 50.24
CA PHE A 13 -12.53 1.33 49.73
C PHE A 13 -11.29 1.42 48.83
N LEU A 14 -10.14 0.97 49.33
CA LEU A 14 -8.95 0.75 48.51
C LEU A 14 -9.16 -0.52 47.69
N VAL A 15 -9.51 -0.37 46.41
CA VAL A 15 -9.52 -1.47 45.45
C VAL A 15 -8.09 -1.65 44.94
N THR A 16 -7.40 -2.68 45.43
CA THR A 16 -6.12 -3.10 44.85
C THR A 16 -6.40 -3.95 43.61
N VAL A 17 -6.24 -3.39 42.42
CA VAL A 17 -6.21 -4.16 41.17
C VAL A 17 -4.86 -4.87 41.09
N SER A 18 -4.87 -6.19 41.35
CA SER A 18 -3.75 -7.07 41.01
C SER A 18 -3.87 -7.47 39.54
N GLY A 19 -3.26 -6.67 38.67
CA GLY A 19 -3.11 -7.04 37.27
C GLY A 19 -2.13 -8.20 37.15
N LYS A 20 -2.63 -9.40 36.84
CA LYS A 20 -1.77 -10.48 36.34
C LYS A 20 -1.17 -9.97 35.03
N LYS A 21 0.15 -9.82 35.00
CA LYS A 21 0.89 -9.62 33.77
C LYS A 21 0.86 -10.95 33.02
N ASP A 22 0.01 -11.04 32.01
CA ASP A 22 0.02 -12.17 31.10
C ASP A 22 1.28 -12.04 30.24
N ASP A 23 2.24 -12.95 30.42
CA ASP A 23 3.47 -13.03 29.64
C ASP A 23 3.23 -13.80 28.32
N THR A 24 2.05 -13.61 27.71
CA THR A 24 1.90 -13.85 26.28
C THR A 24 2.63 -12.70 25.60
N CYS A 25 3.81 -12.99 25.04
CA CYS A 25 4.40 -12.10 24.05
C CYS A 25 3.36 -11.96 22.94
N ASP A 26 2.54 -10.89 22.97
CA ASP A 26 1.57 -10.57 21.93
C ASP A 26 2.23 -10.84 20.58
N GLU A 27 1.77 -11.86 19.85
CA GLU A 27 2.26 -12.09 18.51
C GLU A 27 2.04 -10.79 17.75
N LYS A 28 3.13 -10.15 17.34
CA LYS A 28 3.01 -8.90 16.58
C LYS A 28 2.17 -9.23 15.34
N PRO A 29 1.09 -8.47 15.07
CA PRO A 29 0.19 -8.81 13.97
C PRO A 29 0.89 -8.92 12.60
N CYS A 30 2.05 -8.29 12.47
CA CYS A 30 2.93 -8.40 11.33
C CYS A 30 4.34 -8.87 11.71
N ASP A 31 4.95 -9.70 10.85
CA ASP A 31 6.34 -10.12 10.99
C ASP A 31 7.29 -8.90 10.98
N LYS A 32 8.54 -9.08 11.45
CA LYS A 32 9.53 -7.99 11.50
C LYS A 32 9.74 -7.33 10.13
N GLY A 33 9.63 -6.00 10.11
CA GLY A 33 9.83 -5.17 8.91
C GLY A 33 8.59 -5.06 8.01
N TRP A 34 7.46 -5.61 8.42
CA TRP A 34 6.16 -5.40 7.79
C TRP A 34 5.38 -4.35 8.59
N LYS A 35 4.72 -3.44 7.90
CA LYS A 35 3.91 -2.38 8.48
C LYS A 35 2.43 -2.79 8.45
N LEU A 36 1.79 -2.77 9.62
CA LEU A 36 0.35 -3.00 9.75
C LEU A 36 -0.45 -1.77 9.26
N PHE A 37 -1.49 -2.04 8.48
CA PHE A 37 -2.57 -1.16 8.09
C PHE A 37 -3.90 -1.81 8.46
N GLU A 38 -4.80 -1.03 9.05
CA GLU A 38 -6.16 -1.49 9.32
C GLU A 38 -7.05 -1.15 8.12
N ARG A 39 -7.71 -2.16 7.57
CA ARG A 39 -8.62 -2.04 6.44
C ARG A 39 -10.02 -2.48 6.84
N PRO A 40 -11.06 -2.13 6.06
CA PRO A 40 -12.39 -2.72 6.23
C PRO A 40 -12.40 -4.26 6.15
N SER A 41 -11.44 -4.85 5.43
CA SER A 41 -11.24 -6.30 5.28
C SER A 41 -10.42 -6.94 6.41
N GLY A 42 -9.94 -6.16 7.38
CA GLY A 42 -9.07 -6.57 8.48
C GLY A 42 -7.62 -6.09 8.33
N GLY A 43 -6.79 -6.41 9.33
CA GLY A 43 -5.39 -6.01 9.36
C GLY A 43 -4.57 -6.57 8.19
N TRP A 44 -3.79 -5.71 7.55
CA TRP A 44 -2.97 -6.01 6.39
C TRP A 44 -1.53 -5.55 6.59
N CYS A 45 -0.59 -6.44 6.36
CA CYS A 45 0.83 -6.22 6.56
C CYS A 45 1.50 -5.93 5.22
N ILE A 46 2.08 -4.74 5.06
CA ILE A 46 2.80 -4.32 3.85
C ILE A 46 4.31 -4.26 4.11
N LYS A 47 5.10 -4.79 3.17
CA LYS A 47 6.57 -4.65 3.15
C LYS A 47 7.06 -4.26 1.76
N ILE A 48 8.00 -3.32 1.74
CA ILE A 48 8.63 -2.80 0.53
C ILE A 48 9.98 -3.49 0.36
N PHE A 49 10.22 -3.98 -0.86
CA PHE A 49 11.49 -4.57 -1.26
C PHE A 49 12.10 -3.74 -2.38
N TYR A 50 13.43 -3.66 -2.40
CA TYR A 50 14.20 -2.79 -3.30
C TYR A 50 15.05 -3.62 -4.25
N GLU A 51 15.15 -3.16 -5.48
CA GLU A 51 15.96 -3.77 -6.54
C GLU A 51 16.53 -2.66 -7.42
N ASP A 52 17.65 -2.94 -8.09
CA ASP A 52 18.15 -2.00 -9.10
C ASP A 52 17.18 -1.93 -10.29
N PHE A 53 16.55 -3.05 -10.63
CA PHE A 53 15.46 -3.16 -11.60
C PHE A 53 14.69 -4.44 -11.33
N ILE A 54 13.37 -4.41 -11.50
CA ILE A 54 12.57 -5.63 -11.44
C ILE A 54 11.43 -5.63 -12.46
N LYS A 55 11.24 -6.77 -13.14
CA LYS A 55 10.08 -7.03 -13.99
C LYS A 55 8.89 -7.51 -13.14
N LYS A 56 7.67 -7.14 -13.52
CA LYS A 56 6.46 -7.49 -12.78
C LYS A 56 6.32 -8.98 -12.44
N PRO A 57 6.53 -9.94 -13.36
CA PRO A 57 6.42 -11.37 -13.03
C PRO A 57 7.43 -11.81 -11.96
N SER A 58 8.63 -11.23 -11.96
CA SER A 58 9.63 -11.49 -10.93
C SER A 58 9.23 -10.89 -9.58
N ALA A 59 8.60 -9.72 -9.57
CA ALA A 59 8.07 -9.11 -8.35
C ALA A 59 6.94 -9.96 -7.74
N ASP A 60 6.03 -10.49 -8.57
CA ASP A 60 4.99 -11.43 -8.14
C ASP A 60 5.59 -12.66 -7.46
N LEU A 61 6.54 -13.34 -8.12
CA LEU A 61 7.22 -14.52 -7.57
C LEU A 61 7.95 -14.21 -6.26
N LYS A 62 8.61 -13.05 -6.17
CA LYS A 62 9.30 -12.62 -4.96
C LYS A 62 8.31 -12.38 -3.81
N CYS A 63 7.13 -11.79 -4.05
CA CYS A 63 6.11 -11.72 -3.01
C CYS A 63 5.58 -13.10 -2.60
N THR A 64 5.34 -13.99 -3.55
CA THR A 64 4.89 -15.36 -3.27
C THR A 64 5.88 -16.09 -2.36
N SER A 65 7.19 -15.91 -2.56
CA SER A 65 8.24 -16.49 -1.69
C SER A 65 8.19 -16.03 -0.22
N GLN A 66 7.47 -14.93 0.05
CA GLN A 66 7.26 -14.37 1.39
C GLN A 66 5.89 -14.74 1.99
N ASN A 67 5.17 -15.67 1.35
CA ASN A 67 3.76 -15.96 1.63
C ASN A 67 2.89 -14.70 1.55
N ALA A 68 3.12 -13.91 0.50
CA ALA A 68 2.46 -12.64 0.23
C ALA A 68 2.14 -12.51 -1.26
N THR A 69 1.40 -11.47 -1.62
CA THR A 69 1.16 -11.06 -3.02
C THR A 69 1.68 -9.65 -3.20
N LEU A 70 1.79 -9.16 -4.45
CA LEU A 70 1.86 -7.70 -4.61
C LEU A 70 0.61 -7.09 -3.98
N THR A 71 0.82 -6.08 -3.16
CA THR A 71 -0.26 -5.50 -2.34
C THR A 71 -1.17 -4.64 -3.20
N SER A 72 -2.47 -4.70 -2.96
CA SER A 72 -3.39 -3.62 -3.29
C SER A 72 -3.22 -2.42 -2.36
N LEU A 73 -3.89 -1.32 -2.70
CA LEU A 73 -3.96 -0.10 -1.91
C LEU A 73 -5.40 0.15 -1.47
N GLN A 74 -5.64 0.24 -0.16
CA GLN A 74 -6.96 0.57 0.38
C GLN A 74 -7.29 2.05 0.15
N ASP A 75 -6.30 2.92 0.37
CA ASP A 75 -6.46 4.37 0.31
C ASP A 75 -5.12 5.07 -0.03
N GLN A 76 -5.15 6.40 0.03
CA GLN A 76 -4.00 7.26 -0.27
C GLN A 76 -2.96 7.27 0.86
N VAL A 77 -3.31 6.87 2.09
CA VAL A 77 -2.34 6.76 3.19
C VAL A 77 -1.36 5.63 2.90
N GLU A 78 -1.86 4.50 2.40
CA GLU A 78 -1.03 3.37 1.98
C GLU A 78 -0.14 3.74 0.78
N SER A 79 -0.70 4.42 -0.23
CA SER A 79 0.08 4.84 -1.40
C SER A 79 1.20 5.83 -1.02
N LEU A 80 0.90 6.83 -0.19
CA LEU A 80 1.87 7.81 0.29
C LEU A 80 2.93 7.17 1.17
N TYR A 81 2.57 6.22 2.06
CA TYR A 81 3.55 5.48 2.85
C TYR A 81 4.57 4.76 1.95
N ILE A 82 4.10 4.01 0.95
CA ILE A 82 4.98 3.26 0.05
C ILE A 82 5.85 4.22 -0.76
N ALA A 83 5.23 5.18 -1.45
CA ALA A 83 5.91 6.10 -2.35
C ALA A 83 6.95 6.95 -1.60
N TYR A 84 6.62 7.46 -0.41
CA TYR A 84 7.54 8.28 0.39
C TYR A 84 8.70 7.46 0.96
N THR A 85 8.42 6.25 1.45
CA THR A 85 9.47 5.34 1.96
C THR A 85 10.48 5.01 0.87
N VAL A 86 10.00 4.75 -0.35
CA VAL A 86 10.85 4.48 -1.50
C VAL A 86 11.59 5.73 -1.96
N SER A 87 10.92 6.87 -2.04
CA SER A 87 11.52 8.16 -2.43
C SER A 87 12.70 8.55 -1.55
N LYS A 88 12.61 8.30 -0.24
CA LYS A 88 13.73 8.49 0.70
C LYS A 88 14.91 7.58 0.40
N LYS A 89 14.65 6.32 0.05
CA LYS A 89 15.70 5.33 -0.21
C LYS A 89 16.45 5.60 -1.51
N ILE A 90 15.76 6.11 -2.52
CA ILE A 90 16.33 6.32 -3.86
C ILE A 90 16.84 7.75 -4.11
N ALA A 91 16.72 8.65 -3.12
CA ALA A 91 17.15 10.03 -3.26
C ALA A 91 18.64 10.13 -3.69
N PRO A 92 19.00 11.06 -4.59
CA PRO A 92 18.17 12.10 -5.21
C PRO A 92 17.36 11.64 -6.44
N GLY A 93 17.29 10.34 -6.72
CA GLY A 93 16.68 9.77 -7.92
C GLY A 93 15.15 9.66 -7.88
N SER A 94 14.64 8.99 -8.92
CA SER A 94 13.24 8.65 -9.14
C SER A 94 13.11 7.20 -9.61
N GLY A 95 11.92 6.65 -9.47
CA GLY A 95 11.58 5.32 -9.96
C GLY A 95 10.10 5.03 -9.76
N SER A 96 9.74 3.77 -9.92
CA SER A 96 8.38 3.29 -9.69
C SER A 96 8.36 2.01 -8.86
N ILE A 97 7.19 1.65 -8.38
CA ILE A 97 6.96 0.49 -7.51
C ILE A 97 5.87 -0.39 -8.12
N TRP A 98 6.12 -1.69 -8.25
CA TRP A 98 5.05 -2.63 -8.61
C TRP A 98 4.02 -2.78 -7.48
N ILE A 99 2.75 -2.63 -7.85
CA ILE A 99 1.56 -2.79 -6.99
C ILE A 99 0.65 -3.88 -7.60
N GLY A 100 -0.17 -4.51 -6.77
CA GLY A 100 -1.01 -5.65 -7.13
C GLY A 100 -2.34 -5.24 -7.78
N ALA A 101 -2.31 -4.79 -9.02
CA ALA A 101 -3.50 -4.54 -9.84
C ALA A 101 -3.35 -5.08 -11.27
N SER A 102 -4.47 -5.48 -11.86
CA SER A 102 -4.56 -5.91 -13.26
C SER A 102 -5.71 -5.22 -13.95
N ARG A 103 -5.53 -4.92 -15.24
CA ARG A 103 -6.62 -4.38 -16.06
C ARG A 103 -7.76 -5.40 -16.15
N THR A 104 -8.98 -4.93 -16.00
CA THR A 104 -10.16 -5.81 -16.05
C THR A 104 -10.34 -6.37 -17.46
N LYS A 105 -10.89 -7.59 -17.56
CA LYS A 105 -11.13 -8.26 -18.84
C LYS A 105 -11.94 -7.41 -19.82
N ALA A 106 -12.91 -6.66 -19.32
CA ALA A 106 -13.74 -5.76 -20.13
C ALA A 106 -12.96 -4.59 -20.75
N CYS A 107 -11.82 -4.23 -20.16
CA CYS A 107 -11.04 -3.06 -20.54
C CYS A 107 -9.69 -3.37 -21.19
N LEU A 108 -9.26 -4.64 -21.29
CA LEU A 108 -7.96 -5.07 -21.85
C LEU A 108 -7.59 -4.37 -23.16
N ASN A 109 -8.52 -4.35 -24.12
CA ASN A 109 -8.29 -3.79 -25.46
C ASN A 109 -8.91 -2.38 -25.63
N SER A 110 -9.27 -1.72 -24.53
CA SER A 110 -9.94 -0.43 -24.53
C SER A 110 -9.04 0.65 -23.93
N THR A 111 -8.96 1.79 -24.60
CA THR A 111 -8.44 3.01 -24.00
C THR A 111 -9.49 3.61 -23.05
N LYS A 112 -9.16 4.73 -22.42
CA LYS A 112 -10.12 5.45 -21.57
C LYS A 112 -11.40 5.81 -22.33
N THR A 113 -12.54 5.34 -21.83
CA THR A 113 -13.90 5.57 -22.35
C THR A 113 -14.86 5.74 -21.17
N VAL A 114 -16.16 5.96 -21.44
CA VAL A 114 -17.18 5.94 -20.37
C VAL A 114 -17.26 4.56 -19.70
N ALA A 115 -17.13 3.49 -20.50
CA ALA A 115 -17.18 2.12 -20.00
C ALA A 115 -15.88 1.68 -19.29
N CYS A 116 -14.73 2.16 -19.75
CA CYS A 116 -13.42 1.91 -19.17
C CYS A 116 -12.81 3.22 -18.68
N ASN A 117 -13.03 3.53 -17.42
CA ASN A 117 -12.65 4.80 -16.80
C ASN A 117 -11.71 4.56 -15.62
N TRP A 118 -11.40 5.63 -14.89
CA TRP A 118 -10.42 5.63 -13.80
C TRP A 118 -10.78 4.68 -12.65
N SER A 119 -12.06 4.41 -12.40
CA SER A 119 -12.49 3.64 -11.22
C SER A 119 -12.80 2.17 -11.52
N ASN A 120 -12.84 1.75 -12.78
CA ASN A 120 -13.26 0.40 -13.16
C ASN A 120 -12.37 -0.31 -14.19
N SER A 121 -11.36 0.38 -14.74
CA SER A 121 -10.45 -0.23 -15.70
C SER A 121 -9.51 -1.25 -15.07
N PHE A 122 -9.31 -1.20 -13.75
CA PHE A 122 -8.42 -2.08 -13.00
C PHE A 122 -9.11 -2.68 -11.79
N GLU A 123 -8.65 -3.86 -11.40
CA GLU A 123 -9.04 -4.56 -10.18
C GLU A 123 -7.80 -4.97 -9.39
N TRP A 124 -7.94 -5.01 -8.07
CA TRP A 124 -6.89 -5.45 -7.15
C TRP A 124 -6.71 -6.96 -7.23
N THR A 125 -5.50 -7.43 -7.54
CA THR A 125 -5.23 -8.86 -7.77
C THR A 125 -5.30 -9.70 -6.51
N ASP A 126 -5.05 -9.08 -5.35
CA ASP A 126 -5.03 -9.75 -4.05
C ASP A 126 -6.38 -9.71 -3.31
N GLN A 127 -7.36 -8.98 -3.87
CA GLN A 127 -8.72 -8.80 -3.33
C GLN A 127 -8.77 -8.33 -1.88
N SER A 128 -7.68 -7.72 -1.37
CA SER A 128 -7.54 -7.35 0.03
C SER A 128 -7.97 -5.91 0.32
N ALA A 129 -8.00 -5.05 -0.70
CA ALA A 129 -8.55 -3.69 -0.63
C ALA A 129 -9.96 -3.64 -1.23
N THR A 130 -10.78 -2.73 -0.74
CA THR A 130 -12.16 -2.49 -1.20
C THR A 130 -12.35 -1.05 -1.64
N GLY A 131 -13.37 -0.81 -2.47
CA GLY A 131 -13.65 0.53 -2.99
C GLY A 131 -12.61 1.01 -4.00
N ILE A 132 -12.56 2.33 -4.20
CA ILE A 132 -11.78 2.99 -5.26
C ILE A 132 -10.81 4.04 -4.73
N GLU A 133 -10.72 4.20 -3.40
CA GLU A 133 -9.93 5.27 -2.77
C GLU A 133 -8.41 5.08 -2.98
N GLY A 134 -7.96 3.84 -3.12
CA GLY A 134 -6.58 3.52 -3.50
C GLY A 134 -6.26 3.70 -4.99
N LEU A 135 -7.27 3.92 -5.86
CA LEU A 135 -7.09 4.13 -7.30
C LEU A 135 -6.83 5.61 -7.63
N LEU A 136 -5.77 6.17 -7.04
CA LEU A 136 -5.33 7.53 -7.31
C LEU A 136 -4.41 7.55 -8.54
N TRP A 137 -4.99 7.71 -9.72
CA TRP A 137 -4.23 7.80 -10.98
C TRP A 137 -3.57 9.16 -11.16
N ASP A 138 -2.42 9.15 -11.85
CA ASP A 138 -1.88 10.38 -12.42
C ASP A 138 -2.83 10.96 -13.49
N ARG A 139 -2.65 12.23 -13.86
CA ARG A 139 -3.69 13.07 -14.47
C ARG A 139 -4.46 12.43 -15.64
N SER A 140 -3.79 11.70 -16.52
CA SER A 140 -4.42 11.06 -17.69
C SER A 140 -4.81 9.60 -17.49
N GLY A 141 -4.31 8.95 -16.43
CA GLY A 141 -4.41 7.50 -16.23
C GLY A 141 -5.82 7.01 -15.80
N PRO A 142 -6.06 5.69 -15.91
CA PRO A 142 -5.32 4.77 -16.78
C PRO A 142 -5.70 5.03 -18.25
N ASP A 143 -4.72 5.10 -19.15
CA ASP A 143 -4.96 5.47 -20.56
C ASP A 143 -4.89 4.29 -21.55
N ASN A 144 -4.24 3.20 -21.17
CA ASN A 144 -3.98 2.03 -22.01
C ASN A 144 -3.33 2.39 -23.35
N ALA A 145 -2.36 3.31 -23.35
CA ALA A 145 -1.50 3.60 -24.48
C ALA A 145 -0.97 2.31 -25.12
N GLY A 146 -1.20 2.17 -26.43
CA GLY A 146 -0.81 0.96 -27.18
C GLY A 146 -1.64 -0.30 -26.88
N ARG A 147 -2.68 -0.20 -26.04
CA ARG A 147 -3.60 -1.30 -25.64
C ARG A 147 -2.86 -2.53 -25.08
N ASN A 148 -1.83 -2.28 -24.28
CA ASN A 148 -1.01 -3.33 -23.69
C ASN A 148 -0.52 -2.99 -22.28
N GLN A 149 -1.16 -2.02 -21.61
CA GLN A 149 -0.79 -1.58 -20.27
C GLN A 149 -1.71 -2.22 -19.24
N ASP A 150 -1.49 -3.49 -18.96
CA ASP A 150 -2.38 -4.30 -18.12
C ASP A 150 -1.95 -4.35 -16.64
N CYS A 151 -0.84 -3.69 -16.29
CA CYS A 151 -0.27 -3.67 -14.95
C CYS A 151 -0.12 -2.24 -14.43
N VAL A 152 0.08 -2.10 -13.12
CA VAL A 152 0.14 -0.80 -12.44
C VAL A 152 1.45 -0.62 -11.71
N VAL A 153 2.00 0.59 -11.81
CA VAL A 153 3.07 1.06 -10.94
C VAL A 153 2.63 2.28 -10.14
N LEU A 154 3.24 2.45 -8.97
CA LEU A 154 3.15 3.65 -8.15
C LEU A 154 4.42 4.48 -8.33
N GLN A 155 4.29 5.80 -8.49
CA GLN A 155 5.43 6.68 -8.74
C GLN A 155 6.15 7.11 -7.44
N ALA A 156 7.48 7.16 -7.49
CA ALA A 156 8.31 7.64 -6.38
C ALA A 156 9.48 8.51 -6.86
N ALA A 157 9.58 9.71 -6.30
CA ALA A 157 10.72 10.60 -6.48
C ALA A 157 10.93 11.49 -5.26
N SER A 158 12.19 11.72 -4.91
CA SER A 158 12.55 12.66 -3.83
C SER A 158 12.17 14.12 -4.16
N SER A 159 12.03 14.47 -5.44
CA SER A 159 11.56 15.77 -5.93
C SER A 159 10.05 15.96 -5.84
N GLY A 160 9.29 14.91 -5.52
CA GLY A 160 7.83 14.89 -5.59
C GLY A 160 7.27 14.55 -6.97
N TYR A 161 8.10 14.44 -8.02
CA TYR A 161 7.66 14.12 -9.38
C TYR A 161 8.59 13.16 -10.14
N VAL A 162 8.00 12.20 -10.85
CA VAL A 162 8.66 11.36 -11.86
C VAL A 162 8.33 11.94 -13.23
N GLY A 163 9.18 12.83 -13.75
CA GLY A 163 8.83 13.63 -14.92
C GLY A 163 7.67 14.57 -14.60
N THR A 164 6.51 14.38 -15.23
CA THR A 164 5.28 15.13 -14.94
C THR A 164 4.35 14.43 -13.95
N MET A 165 4.64 13.18 -13.58
CA MET A 165 3.77 12.37 -12.74
C MET A 165 4.05 12.63 -11.27
N GLN A 166 3.00 12.83 -10.48
CA GLN A 166 3.16 13.12 -9.06
C GLN A 166 3.58 11.87 -8.27
N THR A 167 4.46 12.03 -7.29
CA THR A 167 4.81 10.94 -6.36
C THR A 167 3.57 10.49 -5.59
N GLY A 168 3.37 9.17 -5.49
CA GLY A 168 2.20 8.59 -4.82
C GLY A 168 0.97 8.39 -5.72
N THR A 169 1.05 8.73 -7.01
CA THR A 169 0.01 8.42 -8.00
C THR A 169 0.33 7.16 -8.80
N LEU A 170 -0.72 6.54 -9.32
CA LEU A 170 -0.68 5.33 -10.15
C LEU A 170 -0.54 5.66 -11.63
N ASP A 171 0.06 4.72 -12.34
CA ASP A 171 0.24 4.77 -13.78
C ASP A 171 0.17 3.34 -14.32
N ASP A 172 -0.54 3.16 -15.43
CA ASP A 172 -0.65 1.89 -16.11
C ASP A 172 0.54 1.68 -17.04
N VAL A 173 1.10 0.47 -17.01
CA VAL A 173 2.26 0.08 -17.80
C VAL A 173 2.09 -1.35 -18.31
N GLY A 174 2.83 -1.71 -19.35
CA GLY A 174 2.88 -3.10 -19.78
C GLY A 174 3.54 -3.97 -18.72
N CYS A 175 2.93 -5.12 -18.43
CA CYS A 175 3.45 -6.06 -17.44
C CYS A 175 4.86 -6.58 -17.76
N TYR A 176 5.24 -6.54 -19.04
CA TYR A 176 6.53 -7.02 -19.54
C TYR A 176 7.42 -5.90 -20.08
N THR A 177 7.03 -4.64 -19.89
CA THR A 177 7.79 -3.49 -20.40
C THR A 177 9.18 -3.46 -19.75
N ASP A 178 10.21 -3.39 -20.59
CA ASP A 178 11.59 -3.22 -20.14
C ASP A 178 11.92 -1.73 -20.02
N LEU A 179 11.63 -1.19 -18.83
CA LEU A 179 11.95 0.18 -18.47
C LEU A 179 13.43 0.35 -18.03
N ASP A 180 14.28 -0.68 -18.11
CA ASP A 180 15.70 -0.58 -17.78
C ASP A 180 16.60 -0.48 -19.04
N ARG A 181 16.01 -0.40 -20.24
CA ARG A 181 16.76 -0.34 -21.51
C ARG A 181 17.85 0.75 -21.53
N THR A 182 17.62 1.89 -20.85
CA THR A 182 18.59 2.99 -20.77
C THR A 182 19.36 3.04 -19.44
N LYS A 183 19.15 2.08 -18.53
CA LYS A 183 19.63 2.00 -17.13
C LYS A 183 19.26 3.17 -16.21
N THR A 184 18.87 4.29 -16.78
CA THR A 184 18.66 5.61 -16.15
C THR A 184 17.22 6.08 -16.31
N HIS A 185 16.31 5.20 -16.74
CA HIS A 185 14.93 5.58 -17.00
C HIS A 185 14.25 6.05 -15.71
N PRO A 186 13.65 7.25 -15.68
CA PRO A 186 13.13 7.84 -14.44
C PRO A 186 11.95 7.08 -13.84
N ARG A 187 11.20 6.32 -14.66
CA ARG A 187 10.07 5.47 -14.24
C ARG A 187 10.44 4.01 -13.99
N LYS A 188 11.73 3.67 -13.98
CA LYS A 188 12.18 2.29 -13.79
C LYS A 188 11.61 1.70 -12.49
N PRO A 189 11.04 0.47 -12.49
CA PRO A 189 10.64 -0.19 -11.26
C PRO A 189 11.86 -0.55 -10.42
N VAL A 190 12.06 0.19 -9.33
CA VAL A 190 13.18 0.05 -8.37
C VAL A 190 12.72 -0.58 -7.05
N ALA A 191 11.43 -0.85 -6.93
CA ALA A 191 10.85 -1.51 -5.78
C ALA A 191 9.58 -2.26 -6.15
N TYR A 192 9.12 -3.07 -5.21
CA TYR A 192 7.82 -3.73 -5.24
C TYR A 192 7.29 -3.83 -3.82
N ALA A 193 5.98 -3.70 -3.64
CA ALA A 193 5.35 -3.77 -2.33
C ALA A 193 4.54 -5.06 -2.21
N CYS A 194 4.90 -5.90 -1.24
CA CYS A 194 4.17 -7.12 -0.94
C CYS A 194 3.22 -6.92 0.24
N GLY A 195 2.08 -7.60 0.20
CA GLY A 195 1.01 -7.55 1.19
C GLY A 195 0.57 -8.95 1.62
N LYS A 196 0.23 -9.11 2.90
CA LYS A 196 -0.41 -10.32 3.44
C LYS A 196 -1.26 -10.00 4.67
N LYS A 197 -2.21 -10.88 4.99
CA LYS A 197 -3.07 -10.74 6.18
C LYS A 197 -2.24 -10.71 7.46
N ALA A 198 -2.65 -9.89 8.42
CA ALA A 198 -2.12 -9.90 9.76
C ALA A 198 -2.49 -11.20 10.49
N LYS A 199 -1.65 -11.62 11.44
CA LYS A 199 -1.89 -12.76 12.33
C LYS A 199 -2.48 -12.19 13.62
N PHE A 200 -3.76 -12.43 13.85
CA PHE A 200 -4.44 -12.13 15.11
C PHE A 200 -4.90 -13.44 15.75
#